data_AF-A0A2I0QYK8-F1
#
_entry.id   AF-A0A2I0QYK8-F1
#
_cell.length_a   1.000
_cell.length_b   1.000
_cell.length_c   1.000
_cell.angle_alpha   90.00
_cell.angle_beta   90.00
_cell.angle_gamma   90.00
#
_symmetry.space_group_name_H-M   'P 1'
#
loop_
_entity.id
_entity.type
_entity.pdbx_description
1 polymer ?
#
loop_
_entity_poly.entity_id
_entity_poly.type
_entity_poly.pdbx_seq_one_letter_code
_entity_poly.pdbx_strand_id
1 'polypeptide(L)' 'MAGKETDKMINILRSKLGNTVPSNPQTTSQSNDKYNQLEKLGDLKEKGILSEEEFNKEKEKLLK' A
#
# COMPACT_ATOMS: atom_id res chain seq x y z
N MET A 1 18.19 12.84 -28.71
CA MET A 1 18.07 11.71 -27.77
C MET A 1 17.52 12.26 -26.46
N ALA A 2 16.19 12.44 -26.37
CA ALA A 2 15.50 13.36 -25.45
C ALA A 2 14.93 12.70 -24.18
N GLY A 3 15.63 11.70 -23.61
CA GLY A 3 15.13 10.89 -22.50
C GLY A 3 16.17 10.62 -21.42
N LYS A 4 16.97 11.62 -21.06
CA LYS A 4 17.92 11.53 -19.92
C LYS A 4 17.82 12.69 -18.94
N GLU A 5 17.24 13.81 -19.37
CA GLU A 5 17.08 15.03 -18.57
C GLU A 5 15.79 14.96 -17.74
N THR A 6 14.72 14.39 -18.32
CA THR A 6 13.44 14.09 -17.67
C THR A 6 13.60 13.16 -16.47
N ASP A 7 14.44 12.14 -16.60
CA ASP A 7 14.66 11.12 -15.56
C ASP A 7 15.38 11.69 -14.33
N LYS A 8 16.32 12.62 -14.54
CA LYS A 8 16.98 13.34 -13.44
C LYS A 8 16.01 14.25 -12.71
N MET A 9 15.09 14.92 -13.43
CA MET A 9 14.08 15.79 -12.81
C MET A 9 13.09 14.98 -11.95
N ILE A 10 12.65 13.81 -12.42
CA ILE A 10 11.75 12.92 -11.67
C ILE A 10 12.41 12.47 -10.35
N ASN A 11 13.70 12.16 -10.36
CA ASN A 11 14.42 11.70 -9.18
C ASN A 11 14.68 12.83 -8.15
N ILE A 12 14.90 14.05 -8.62
CA ILE A 12 15.07 15.25 -7.77
C ILE A 12 13.73 15.66 -7.14
N LEU A 13 12.62 15.61 -7.89
CA LEU A 13 11.28 15.86 -7.38
C LEU A 13 10.89 14.82 -6.31
N ARG A 14 11.22 13.55 -6.53
CA ARG A 14 11.05 12.44 -5.57
C ARG A 14 11.91 12.59 -4.30
N SER A 15 13.05 13.27 -4.37
CA SER A 15 13.91 13.52 -3.21
C SER A 15 13.49 14.73 -2.38
N LYS A 16 12.78 15.70 -2.99
CA LYS A 16 12.22 16.86 -2.28
C LYS A 16 10.79 16.62 -1.76
N LEU A 17 10.07 15.66 -2.33
CA LEU A 17 8.76 15.22 -1.91
C LEU A 17 8.91 13.85 -1.25
N GLY A 18 9.09 13.84 0.08
CA GLY A 18 9.49 12.64 0.83
C GLY A 18 8.69 11.38 0.49
N ASN A 19 9.42 10.28 0.26
CA ASN A 19 9.06 8.87 0.44
C ASN A 19 7.80 8.32 -0.29
N THR A 20 7.94 7.46 -1.31
CA THR A 20 7.75 5.96 -1.27
C THR A 20 6.49 5.56 -2.08
N VAL A 21 6.41 4.56 -2.97
CA VAL A 21 7.24 3.39 -3.35
C VAL A 21 6.81 2.85 -4.75
N PRO A 22 7.64 1.99 -5.38
CA PRO A 22 7.49 1.44 -6.73
C PRO A 22 6.64 0.16 -6.81
N SER A 23 6.09 -0.13 -7.99
CA SER A 23 5.39 -1.40 -8.28
C SER A 23 6.41 -2.49 -8.66
N ASN A 24 6.55 -3.50 -7.82
CA ASN A 24 7.37 -4.70 -8.06
C ASN A 24 6.52 -5.96 -7.79
N PRO A 25 6.51 -6.99 -8.67
CA PRO A 25 5.77 -8.22 -8.43
C PRO A 25 6.56 -9.11 -7.48
N GLN A 26 6.17 -9.17 -6.21
CA GLN A 26 6.91 -9.94 -5.20
C GLN A 26 6.13 -11.17 -4.76
N THR A 27 6.42 -12.29 -5.42
CA THR A 27 6.14 -13.65 -4.97
C THR A 27 7.12 -14.02 -3.85
N THR A 28 6.86 -13.60 -2.61
CA THR A 28 7.38 -14.21 -1.37
C THR A 28 6.60 -13.65 -0.19
N SER A 29 6.09 -14.53 0.68
CA SER A 29 5.63 -14.25 2.06
C SER A 29 4.13 -14.06 2.29
N GLN A 30 3.37 -15.14 2.07
CA GLN A 30 1.97 -15.33 2.50
C GLN A 30 1.68 -14.92 3.97
N SER A 31 2.70 -14.84 4.83
CA SER A 31 2.61 -14.34 6.22
C SER A 31 2.63 -12.81 6.33
N ASN A 32 3.34 -12.09 5.47
CA ASN A 32 3.37 -10.62 5.47
C ASN A 32 2.12 -10.04 4.80
N ASP A 33 1.54 -10.77 3.85
CA ASP A 33 0.32 -10.34 3.16
C ASP A 33 -0.87 -10.19 4.11
N LYS A 34 -1.03 -11.09 5.10
CA LYS A 34 -2.13 -11.01 6.08
C LYS A 34 -2.13 -9.69 6.86
N TYR A 35 -0.97 -9.27 7.37
CA TYR A 35 -0.86 -8.03 8.14
C TYR A 35 -1.03 -6.79 7.25
N ASN A 36 -0.49 -6.81 6.02
CA ASN A 36 -0.72 -5.75 5.05
C ASN A 36 -2.20 -5.62 4.65
N GLN A 37 -2.93 -6.74 4.57
CA GLN A 37 -4.36 -6.73 4.30
C GLN A 37 -5.16 -6.22 5.50
N LEU A 38 -4.76 -6.56 6.73
CA LEU A 38 -5.37 -6.03 7.96
C LEU A 38 -5.20 -4.51 8.09
N GLU A 39 -4.02 -3.99 7.74
CA GLU A 39 -3.76 -2.53 7.72
C GLU A 39 -4.71 -1.82 6.74
N LYS A 40 -4.85 -2.35 5.52
CA LYS A 40 -5.78 -1.82 4.51
C LYS A 40 -7.24 -1.88 4.97
N LEU A 41 -7.65 -2.96 5.63
CA LEU A 41 -9.01 -3.05 6.19
C LEU A 41 -9.27 -1.99 7.27
N GLY A 42 -8.27 -1.69 8.11
CA GLY A 42 -8.35 -0.64 9.11
C GLY A 42 -8.54 0.75 8.49
N ASP A 43 -7.74 1.06 7.47
CA ASP A 43 -7.83 2.32 6.71
C ASP A 43 -9.21 2.49 6.02
N LEU A 44 -9.78 1.42 5.48
CA LEU A 44 -11.14 1.44 4.90
C LEU A 44 -12.22 1.71 5.96
N LYS A 45 -12.07 1.18 7.18
CA LYS A 45 -12.96 1.49 8.31
C LYS A 45 -12.84 2.94 8.73
N GLU A 46 -11.62 3.46 8.89
CA GLU A 46 -11.37 4.86 9.30
C GLU A 46 -11.90 5.86 8.27
N LYS A 47 -11.85 5.50 6.99
CA LYS A 47 -12.44 6.30 5.90
C LYS A 47 -13.98 6.23 5.85
N GLY A 48 -14.60 5.42 6.71
CA GLY A 48 -16.06 5.21 6.72
C GLY A 48 -16.57 4.43 5.50
N ILE A 49 -15.69 3.74 4.77
CA ILE A 49 -16.05 2.92 3.60
C ILE A 49 -16.63 1.58 4.06
N LEU A 50 -16.13 1.06 5.19
CA LEU A 50 -16.66 -0.13 5.84
C LEU A 50 -17.32 0.24 7.16
N SER A 51 -18.44 -0.42 7.44
CA SER A 51 -19.06 -0.42 8.77
C SER A 51 -18.23 -1.24 9.76
N GLU A 52 -18.43 -1.00 11.05
CA GLU A 52 -17.71 -1.73 12.10
C GLU A 52 -18.01 -3.24 12.08
N GLU A 53 -19.24 -3.61 11.72
CA GLU A 53 -19.63 -5.02 11.54
C GLU A 53 -18.90 -5.69 10.39
N GLU A 54 -18.76 -5.01 9.25
CA GLU A 54 -18.04 -5.55 8.08
C GLU A 54 -16.53 -5.65 8.31
N PHE A 55 -15.95 -4.65 8.97
CA PHE A 55 -14.54 -4.70 9.35
C PHE A 55 -14.24 -5.91 10.26
N ASN A 56 -15.06 -6.15 11.28
CA ASN A 56 -14.86 -7.27 12.20
C ASN A 56 -14.99 -8.62 11.50
N LYS A 57 -16.02 -8.80 10.64
CA LYS A 57 -16.20 -10.03 9.86
C LYS A 57 -15.00 -10.34 8.98
N GLU A 58 -14.45 -9.34 8.31
CA GLU A 58 -13.32 -9.53 7.40
C GLU A 58 -12.00 -9.74 8.18
N LYS A 59 -11.80 -9.01 9.27
CA LYS A 59 -10.67 -9.19 10.19
C LYS A 59 -10.59 -10.62 10.72
N GLU A 60 -11.72 -11.18 11.18
CA GLU A 60 -11.77 -12.55 11.68
C GLU A 60 -11.43 -13.58 10.58
N LYS A 61 -11.87 -13.37 9.33
CA LYS A 61 -11.52 -14.25 8.20
C LYS A 61 -10.02 -14.23 7.89
N LEU A 62 -9.37 -13.08 7.99
CA LEU A 62 -7.93 -12.94 7.72
C LEU A 62 -7.07 -13.58 8.81
N LEU A 63 -7.53 -13.52 10.07
CA LEU A 63 -6.79 -14.02 11.23
C LEU A 63 -7.00 -15.51 11.51
N LYS A 64 -8.03 -16.12 10.92
CA LYS A 64 -8.28 -17.56 10.95
C LYS A 64 -7.22 -18.34 10.15
#